data_AF-A0A358SP13-F1
#
_entry.id   AF-A0A358SP13-F1
#
_cell.length_a   1.000
_cell.length_b   1.000
_cell.length_c   1.000
_cell.angle_alpha   90.00
_cell.angle_beta   90.00
_cell.angle_gamma   90.00
#
_symmetry.space_group_name_H-M   'P 1'
#
loop_
_entity.id
_entity.type
_entity.pdbx_description
1 polymer ?
#
loop_
_entity_poly.entity_id
_entity_poly.type
_entity_poly.pdbx_seq_one_letter_code
_entity_poly.pdbx_strand_id
1 'polypeptide(L)'
;MARPLADGAFAIGDAASPEALPVAGVGDAVARGTPIEVVGRWNGGRRIVECRSLATIGQVPDYPGICAAVENLCARAGLAAEPMQLRLRPPGELDQSVVQARDKRRLGEWDATLAAAELLDHALSAGQLSLEALARVHAIVVGASSARAGQLRQTPAVIRWCGVITCRTPPVPAARSQARGYLSDLAAELRNGASGRHPATLAAEAIAFLTASHPFADGNGRVSRALATWLLLRSGFRRRADNTLGTFLDAHLDEHYRALRNFRVSPWGWHQLFYDAVLATFERAPAPVAV
;
A
#
# COMPACT_ATOMS: atom_id res chain seq x y z
N MET A 1 -5.97 -21.24 -1.77
CA MET A 1 -6.65 -21.47 -3.07
C MET A 1 -8.16 -21.55 -2.84
N ALA A 2 -8.98 -21.21 -3.84
CA ALA A 2 -10.44 -21.36 -3.78
C ALA A 2 -10.88 -22.66 -4.50
N ARG A 3 -11.71 -23.52 -3.88
CA ARG A 3 -12.26 -24.75 -4.48
C ARG A 3 -13.80 -24.76 -4.45
N PRO A 4 -14.49 -25.09 -5.56
CA PRO A 4 -15.96 -25.20 -5.59
C PRO A 4 -16.50 -26.40 -4.79
N LEU A 5 -17.73 -26.28 -4.29
CA LEU A 5 -18.53 -27.32 -3.62
C LEU A 5 -19.84 -27.56 -4.38
N ALA A 6 -20.50 -28.69 -4.06
CA ALA A 6 -21.61 -29.26 -4.82
C ALA A 6 -22.92 -28.42 -4.80
N ASP A 7 -23.00 -27.40 -3.94
CA ASP A 7 -24.15 -26.50 -3.77
C ASP A 7 -23.93 -25.10 -4.38
N GLY A 8 -22.84 -24.90 -5.13
CA GLY A 8 -22.47 -23.59 -5.68
C GLY A 8 -21.67 -22.72 -4.72
N ALA A 9 -21.24 -23.24 -3.57
CA ALA A 9 -20.31 -22.55 -2.66
C ALA A 9 -18.85 -22.73 -3.07
N PHE A 10 -17.94 -21.90 -2.53
CA PHE A 10 -16.49 -22.03 -2.67
C PHE A 10 -15.80 -22.03 -1.29
N ALA A 11 -14.79 -22.87 -1.13
CA ALA A 11 -13.92 -22.94 0.05
C ALA A 11 -12.58 -22.24 -0.22
N ILE A 12 -12.10 -21.36 0.68
CA ILE A 12 -10.80 -20.68 0.54
C ILE A 12 -9.89 -21.06 1.72
N GLY A 13 -8.77 -21.73 1.43
CA GLY A 13 -7.81 -22.15 2.46
C GLY A 13 -6.41 -22.47 1.92
N ASP A 14 -5.45 -22.60 2.82
CA ASP A 14 -4.14 -23.21 2.56
C ASP A 14 -4.31 -24.73 2.45
N ALA A 15 -3.47 -25.42 1.66
CA ALA A 15 -3.66 -26.82 1.30
C ALA A 15 -3.62 -27.82 2.49
N ALA A 16 -3.44 -27.34 3.73
CA ALA A 16 -3.22 -28.15 4.92
C ALA A 16 -4.09 -27.81 6.15
N SER A 17 -5.10 -26.93 6.06
CA SER A 17 -6.00 -26.63 7.20
C SER A 17 -7.37 -27.32 7.04
N PRO A 18 -7.85 -28.11 8.02
CA PRO A 18 -9.03 -28.96 7.87
C PRO A 18 -10.39 -28.30 8.13
N GLU A 19 -10.47 -27.01 8.48
CA GLU A 19 -11.76 -26.34 8.71
C GLU A 19 -11.93 -25.08 7.86
N ALA A 20 -12.93 -25.10 6.99
CA ALA A 20 -13.28 -24.03 6.05
C ALA A 20 -14.62 -23.38 6.44
N LEU A 21 -14.70 -22.05 6.38
CA LEU A 21 -15.92 -21.29 6.62
C LEU A 21 -16.65 -20.99 5.29
N PRO A 22 -17.97 -21.18 5.20
CA PRO A 22 -18.74 -20.96 3.96
C PRO A 22 -18.97 -19.47 3.67
N VAL A 23 -18.87 -19.09 2.39
CA VAL A 23 -19.28 -17.78 1.86
C VAL A 23 -20.48 -17.98 0.95
N ALA A 24 -21.62 -17.39 1.29
CA ALA A 24 -22.85 -17.52 0.51
C ALA A 24 -22.99 -16.38 -0.52
N GLY A 25 -23.41 -16.72 -1.75
CA GLY A 25 -24.17 -15.79 -2.59
C GLY A 25 -23.55 -15.30 -3.90
N VAL A 26 -22.53 -15.95 -4.46
CA VAL A 26 -22.01 -15.55 -5.79
C VAL A 26 -22.03 -16.77 -6.72
N GLY A 27 -23.12 -16.89 -7.48
CA GLY A 27 -23.38 -18.03 -8.38
C GLY A 27 -22.49 -18.12 -9.62
N ASP A 28 -21.62 -17.13 -9.85
CA ASP A 28 -20.70 -17.09 -11.00
C ASP A 28 -19.26 -16.80 -10.56
N ALA A 29 -18.30 -17.34 -11.30
CA ALA A 29 -16.87 -17.06 -11.11
C ALA A 29 -16.57 -15.58 -11.37
N VAL A 30 -16.39 -14.78 -10.32
CA VAL A 30 -16.10 -13.35 -10.46
C VAL A 30 -14.63 -13.13 -10.81
N ALA A 31 -14.38 -12.32 -11.84
CA ALA A 31 -13.04 -12.05 -12.36
C ALA A 31 -12.12 -11.39 -11.31
N ARG A 32 -10.83 -11.77 -11.31
CA ARG A 32 -9.78 -11.07 -10.55
C ARG A 32 -9.76 -9.58 -10.97
N GLY A 33 -9.60 -8.68 -10.00
CA GLY A 33 -9.68 -7.23 -10.23
C GLY A 33 -11.07 -6.63 -10.01
N THR A 34 -12.11 -7.46 -9.81
CA THR A 34 -13.47 -6.97 -9.58
C THR A 34 -13.61 -6.36 -8.17
N PRO A 35 -14.10 -5.11 -8.03
CA PRO A 35 -14.38 -4.53 -6.71
C PRO A 35 -15.54 -5.27 -6.04
N ILE A 36 -15.39 -5.56 -4.75
CA ILE A 36 -16.36 -6.26 -3.92
C ILE A 36 -16.57 -5.52 -2.60
N GLU A 37 -17.79 -5.51 -2.11
CA GLU A 37 -18.05 -5.14 -0.72
C GLU A 37 -17.77 -6.35 0.18
N VAL A 38 -17.11 -6.09 1.32
CA VAL A 38 -16.87 -7.01 2.41
C VAL A 38 -17.67 -6.51 3.59
N VAL A 39 -18.67 -7.29 3.99
CA VAL A 39 -19.47 -7.02 5.19
C VAL A 39 -19.02 -7.98 6.29
N GLY A 40 -18.72 -7.43 7.47
CA GLY A 40 -18.51 -8.19 8.69
C GLY A 40 -19.55 -7.83 9.73
N ARG A 41 -20.17 -8.82 10.36
CA ARG A 41 -21.17 -8.65 11.43
C ARG A 41 -20.62 -9.20 12.73
N TRP A 42 -20.68 -8.40 13.79
CA TRP A 42 -20.25 -8.77 15.14
C TRP A 42 -21.41 -8.69 16.13
N ASN A 43 -21.50 -9.67 17.03
CA ASN A 43 -22.51 -9.72 18.08
C ASN A 43 -21.87 -9.47 19.45
N GLY A 44 -22.11 -8.28 20.02
CA GLY A 44 -21.63 -7.90 21.35
C GLY A 44 -22.60 -8.20 22.49
N GLY A 45 -23.48 -9.20 22.34
CA GLY A 45 -24.48 -9.60 23.34
C GLY A 45 -25.71 -8.69 23.44
N ARG A 46 -25.55 -7.34 23.41
CA ARG A 46 -26.67 -6.37 23.43
C ARG A 46 -26.85 -5.57 22.14
N ARG A 47 -25.86 -5.58 21.23
CA ARG A 47 -25.91 -4.89 19.93
C ARG A 47 -25.13 -5.68 18.89
N ILE A 48 -25.68 -5.71 17.68
CA ILE A 48 -24.99 -6.20 16.48
C ILE A 48 -24.34 -4.99 15.82
N VAL A 49 -23.03 -5.08 15.56
CA VAL A 49 -22.26 -4.07 14.83
C VAL A 49 -21.94 -4.63 13.44
N GLU A 50 -22.36 -3.93 12.40
CA GLU A 50 -22.06 -4.27 11.01
C GLU A 50 -20.98 -3.32 10.48
N CYS A 51 -19.87 -3.88 10.04
CA CYS A 51 -18.76 -3.18 9.41
C CYS A 51 -18.77 -3.50 7.92
N ARG A 52 -18.66 -2.48 7.06
CA ARG A 52 -18.57 -2.65 5.60
C ARG A 52 -17.26 -2.07 5.10
N SER A 53 -16.64 -2.73 4.12
CA SER A 53 -15.38 -2.31 3.50
C SER A 53 -15.39 -2.66 2.01
N LEU A 54 -14.62 -1.96 1.18
CA LEU A 54 -14.44 -2.32 -0.23
C LEU A 54 -13.11 -3.03 -0.43
N ALA A 55 -13.13 -4.21 -1.04
CA ALA A 55 -11.97 -4.97 -1.44
C ALA A 55 -11.99 -5.19 -2.96
N THR A 56 -10.98 -5.89 -3.49
CA THR A 56 -10.91 -6.27 -4.89
C THR A 56 -10.59 -7.77 -4.96
N ILE A 57 -11.32 -8.54 -5.77
CA ILE A 57 -11.15 -9.99 -5.89
C ILE A 57 -9.75 -10.32 -6.41
N GLY A 58 -9.06 -11.24 -5.73
CA GLY A 58 -7.68 -11.62 -6.02
C GLY A 58 -6.62 -10.62 -5.52
N GLN A 59 -7.03 -9.44 -5.02
CA GLN A 59 -6.19 -8.47 -4.30
C GLN A 59 -6.48 -8.49 -2.79
N VAL A 60 -7.12 -9.54 -2.25
CA VAL A 60 -7.65 -9.49 -0.89
C VAL A 60 -6.52 -9.17 0.09
N PRO A 61 -6.60 -8.05 0.84
CA PRO A 61 -5.58 -7.65 1.79
C PRO A 61 -5.51 -8.73 2.85
N ASP A 62 -4.29 -9.11 3.25
CA ASP A 62 -3.96 -10.02 4.37
C ASP A 62 -5.18 -10.32 5.26
N TYR A 63 -6.03 -11.26 4.82
CA TYR A 63 -7.34 -11.49 5.41
C TYR A 63 -7.21 -11.97 6.86
N PRO A 64 -6.20 -12.81 7.20
CA PRO A 64 -5.80 -13.03 8.58
C PRO A 64 -5.47 -11.74 9.34
N GLY A 65 -4.77 -10.79 8.70
CA GLY A 65 -4.47 -9.47 9.26
C GLY A 65 -5.70 -8.59 9.48
N ILE A 66 -6.70 -8.62 8.58
CA ILE A 66 -7.98 -7.93 8.76
C ILE A 66 -8.77 -8.56 9.91
N CYS A 67 -8.92 -9.88 9.92
CA CYS A 67 -9.61 -10.59 11.01
C CYS A 67 -8.93 -10.33 12.36
N ALA A 68 -7.59 -10.42 12.42
CA ALA A 68 -6.83 -10.11 13.64
C ALA A 68 -6.94 -8.65 14.07
N ALA A 69 -7.01 -7.70 13.12
CA ALA A 69 -7.20 -6.29 13.43
C ALA A 69 -8.60 -6.02 14.01
N VAL A 70 -9.63 -6.67 13.47
CA VAL A 70 -11.00 -6.50 13.99
C VAL A 70 -11.20 -7.26 15.31
N GLU A 71 -10.65 -8.45 15.47
CA GLU A 71 -10.63 -9.18 16.76
C GLU A 71 -9.97 -8.34 17.85
N ASN A 72 -8.83 -7.69 17.56
CA ASN A 72 -8.18 -6.77 18.48
C ASN A 72 -9.05 -5.55 18.82
N LEU A 73 -9.78 -5.00 17.85
CA LEU A 73 -10.69 -3.87 18.05
C LEU A 73 -11.89 -4.26 18.93
N CYS A 74 -12.46 -5.45 18.71
CA CYS A 74 -13.52 -6.03 19.52
C CYS A 74 -13.05 -6.33 20.94
N ALA A 75 -11.87 -6.93 21.11
CA ALA A 75 -11.26 -7.17 22.42
C ALA A 75 -11.06 -5.87 23.21
N ARG A 76 -10.57 -4.81 22.56
CA ARG A 76 -10.43 -3.48 23.19
C ARG A 76 -11.76 -2.85 23.57
N ALA A 77 -12.84 -3.19 22.89
CA ALA A 77 -14.19 -2.73 23.18
C ALA A 77 -14.95 -3.63 24.18
N GLY A 78 -14.32 -4.70 24.69
CA GLY A 78 -14.96 -5.67 25.58
C GLY A 78 -16.05 -6.51 24.89
N LEU A 79 -15.96 -6.68 23.56
CA LEU A 79 -16.92 -7.43 22.76
C LEU A 79 -16.38 -8.83 22.46
N ALA A 80 -17.23 -9.86 22.59
CA ALA A 80 -16.93 -11.20 22.10
C ALA A 80 -16.91 -11.19 20.56
N ALA A 81 -15.87 -11.76 19.96
CA ALA A 81 -15.75 -11.89 18.52
C ALA A 81 -16.40 -13.20 18.05
N GLU A 82 -17.54 -13.10 17.37
CA GLU A 82 -18.08 -14.19 16.53
C GLU A 82 -17.36 -14.17 15.17
N PRO A 83 -17.21 -15.33 14.49
CA PRO A 83 -16.58 -15.39 13.17
C PRO A 83 -17.34 -14.54 12.16
N MET A 84 -16.58 -13.70 11.44
CA MET A 84 -17.11 -12.77 10.44
C MET A 84 -17.85 -13.51 9.32
N GLN A 85 -19.15 -13.27 9.17
CA GLN A 85 -19.90 -13.73 7.98
C GLN A 85 -19.60 -12.82 6.79
N LEU A 86 -18.68 -13.24 5.93
CA LEU A 86 -18.34 -12.53 4.70
C LEU A 86 -19.50 -12.61 3.70
N ARG A 87 -19.99 -11.45 3.26
CA ARG A 87 -20.85 -11.35 2.06
C ARG A 87 -20.13 -10.53 1.02
N LEU A 88 -20.03 -11.07 -0.20
CA LEU A 88 -19.48 -10.41 -1.37
C LEU A 88 -20.62 -9.87 -2.22
N ARG A 89 -20.57 -8.59 -2.60
CA ARG A 89 -21.51 -8.00 -3.56
C ARG A 89 -20.82 -7.71 -4.89
N PRO A 90 -21.47 -8.00 -6.04
CA PRO A 90 -20.96 -7.64 -7.34
C PRO A 90 -20.92 -6.11 -7.52
N PRO A 91 -20.13 -5.58 -8.48
CA PRO A 91 -19.95 -4.14 -8.69
C PRO A 91 -21.25 -3.33 -8.82
N GLY A 92 -22.28 -3.90 -9.45
CA GLY A 92 -23.59 -3.26 -9.65
C GLY A 92 -24.44 -3.15 -8.38
N GLU A 93 -24.06 -3.85 -7.30
CA GLU A 93 -24.78 -3.90 -6.03
C GLU A 93 -23.98 -3.30 -4.86
N LEU A 94 -22.85 -2.65 -5.17
CA LEU A 94 -22.03 -1.97 -4.16
C LEU A 94 -22.81 -0.81 -3.55
N ASP A 95 -22.81 -0.75 -2.22
CA ASP A 95 -23.40 0.38 -1.51
C ASP A 95 -22.66 1.68 -1.89
N GLN A 96 -23.41 2.67 -2.38
CA GLN A 96 -22.85 3.95 -2.79
C GLN A 96 -22.07 4.64 -1.66
N SER A 97 -22.48 4.48 -0.40
CA SER A 97 -21.75 5.05 0.74
C SER A 97 -20.35 4.46 0.89
N VAL A 98 -20.16 3.19 0.55
CA VAL A 98 -18.86 2.50 0.57
C VAL A 98 -17.97 2.93 -0.59
N VAL A 99 -18.55 3.13 -1.77
CA VAL A 99 -17.85 3.71 -2.93
C VAL A 99 -17.36 5.13 -2.60
N GLN A 100 -18.26 5.98 -2.09
CA GLN A 100 -17.93 7.36 -1.70
C GLN A 100 -16.87 7.41 -0.58
N ALA A 101 -16.95 6.51 0.40
CA ALA A 101 -15.94 6.42 1.46
C ALA A 101 -14.56 6.02 0.93
N ARG A 102 -14.51 5.11 -0.07
CA ARG A 102 -13.25 4.74 -0.74
C ARG A 102 -12.68 5.90 -1.53
N ASP A 103 -13.50 6.62 -2.29
CA ASP A 103 -13.02 7.76 -3.07
C ASP A 103 -12.55 8.91 -2.17
N LYS A 104 -13.27 9.18 -1.08
CA LYS A 104 -12.82 10.11 -0.03
C LYS A 104 -11.48 9.70 0.58
N ARG A 105 -11.27 8.40 0.82
CA ARG A 105 -9.97 7.88 1.31
C ARG A 105 -8.86 8.11 0.28
N ARG A 106 -9.11 7.80 -1.01
CA ARG A 106 -8.14 8.01 -2.09
C ARG A 106 -7.74 9.49 -2.23
N LEU A 107 -8.70 10.40 -2.11
CA LEU A 107 -8.43 11.83 -2.09
C LEU A 107 -7.56 12.21 -0.90
N GLY A 108 -7.88 11.76 0.30
CA GLY A 108 -7.06 12.00 1.49
C GLY A 108 -5.63 11.41 1.38
N GLU A 109 -5.46 10.26 0.74
CA GLU A 109 -4.15 9.68 0.46
C GLU A 109 -3.34 10.53 -0.53
N TRP A 110 -4.01 11.10 -1.54
CA TRP A 110 -3.37 12.01 -2.50
C TRP A 110 -2.95 13.32 -1.83
N ASP A 111 -3.81 13.91 -1.01
CA ASP A 111 -3.52 15.15 -0.29
C ASP A 111 -2.32 14.97 0.66
N ALA A 112 -2.28 13.85 1.40
CA ALA A 112 -1.15 13.49 2.24
C ALA A 112 0.14 13.29 1.42
N THR A 113 0.03 12.73 0.22
CA THR A 113 1.16 12.54 -0.71
C THR A 113 1.68 13.88 -1.22
N LEU A 114 0.80 14.83 -1.54
CA LEU A 114 1.18 16.17 -1.98
C LEU A 114 1.88 16.96 -0.85
N ALA A 115 1.32 16.93 0.35
CA ALA A 115 1.95 17.55 1.52
C ALA A 115 3.33 16.94 1.83
N ALA A 116 3.47 15.62 1.67
CA ALA A 116 4.77 14.95 1.77
C ALA A 116 5.75 15.42 0.68
N ALA A 117 5.28 15.61 -0.56
CA ALA A 117 6.10 16.09 -1.67
C ALA A 117 6.58 17.53 -1.45
N GLU A 118 5.73 18.43 -0.96
CA GLU A 118 6.11 19.78 -0.57
C GLU A 118 7.19 19.78 0.52
N LEU A 119 7.02 18.95 1.55
CA LEU A 119 8.02 18.79 2.61
C LEU A 119 9.36 18.30 2.06
N LEU A 120 9.35 17.31 1.17
CA LEU A 120 10.56 16.77 0.54
C LEU A 120 11.26 17.82 -0.34
N ASP A 121 10.50 18.63 -1.08
CA ASP A 121 11.06 19.67 -1.93
C ASP A 121 11.71 20.79 -1.11
N HIS A 122 11.06 21.23 -0.02
CA HIS A 122 11.66 22.14 0.95
C HIS A 122 12.90 21.54 1.62
N ALA A 123 12.84 20.26 2.02
CA ALA A 123 13.97 19.58 2.63
C ALA A 123 15.16 19.49 1.67
N LEU A 124 14.96 19.17 0.39
CA LEU A 124 16.01 19.18 -0.61
C LEU A 124 16.63 20.58 -0.77
N SER A 125 15.78 21.60 -0.91
CA SER A 125 16.21 23.00 -1.10
C SER A 125 17.00 23.54 0.09
N ALA A 126 16.66 23.12 1.31
CA ALA A 126 17.38 23.47 2.53
C ALA A 126 18.63 22.60 2.80
N GLY A 127 18.95 21.63 1.94
CA GLY A 127 20.05 20.68 2.17
C GLY A 127 19.78 19.66 3.29
N GLN A 128 18.51 19.44 3.62
CA GLN A 128 18.01 18.61 4.72
C GLN A 128 17.22 17.37 4.25
N LEU A 129 17.46 16.88 3.03
CA LEU A 129 16.90 15.60 2.59
C LEU A 129 17.56 14.45 3.37
N SER A 130 16.95 14.08 4.50
CA SER A 130 17.52 13.15 5.49
C SER A 130 16.49 12.14 6.02
N LEU A 131 16.94 11.19 6.85
CA LEU A 131 16.05 10.22 7.48
C LEU A 131 15.03 10.88 8.40
N GLU A 132 15.39 12.01 9.01
CA GLU A 132 14.53 12.83 9.85
C GLU A 132 13.45 13.54 9.00
N ALA A 133 13.80 14.02 7.80
CA ALA A 133 12.79 14.51 6.85
C ALA A 133 11.83 13.38 6.43
N LEU A 134 12.37 12.18 6.16
CA LEU A 134 11.56 11.01 5.83
C LEU A 134 10.64 10.58 6.99
N ALA A 135 11.07 10.75 8.25
CA ALA A 135 10.24 10.53 9.42
C ALA A 135 9.07 11.53 9.51
N ARG A 136 9.28 12.79 9.13
CA ARG A 136 8.16 13.76 9.01
C ARG A 136 7.20 13.38 7.89
N VAL A 137 7.71 12.94 6.73
CA VAL A 137 6.88 12.35 5.66
C VAL A 137 6.06 11.18 6.18
N HIS A 138 6.67 10.27 6.93
CA HIS A 138 5.96 9.15 7.55
C HIS A 138 4.82 9.62 8.46
N ALA A 139 5.02 10.66 9.26
CA ALA A 139 3.96 11.19 10.12
C ALA A 139 2.75 11.69 9.31
N ILE A 140 3.00 12.34 8.16
CA ILE A 140 1.95 12.82 7.25
C ILE A 140 1.18 11.64 6.63
N VAL A 141 1.88 10.70 5.99
CA VAL A 141 1.23 9.66 5.17
C VAL A 141 0.62 8.52 6.00
N VAL A 142 1.05 8.34 7.24
CA VAL A 142 0.43 7.39 8.17
C VAL A 142 -0.71 8.03 8.95
N GLY A 143 -0.68 9.35 9.14
CA GLY A 143 -1.72 10.13 9.80
C GLY A 143 -1.67 10.05 11.34
N ALA A 144 -2.38 10.98 11.98
CA ALA A 144 -2.39 11.17 13.43
C ALA A 144 -2.95 9.97 14.23
N SER A 145 -3.68 9.06 13.58
CA SER A 145 -4.23 7.86 14.24
C SER A 145 -3.19 6.81 14.60
N SER A 146 -1.96 6.89 14.06
CA SER A 146 -0.88 5.98 14.44
C SER A 146 -0.05 6.55 15.58
N ALA A 147 -0.02 5.84 16.71
CA ALA A 147 0.85 6.16 17.85
C ALA A 147 2.36 6.13 17.50
N ARG A 148 2.73 5.54 16.36
CA ARG A 148 4.10 5.43 15.86
C ARG A 148 4.38 6.37 14.68
N ALA A 149 3.49 7.31 14.40
CA ALA A 149 3.68 8.31 13.35
C ALA A 149 5.02 9.04 13.52
N GLY A 150 5.88 8.93 12.51
CA GLY A 150 7.20 9.55 12.45
C GLY A 150 8.28 8.86 13.29
N GLN A 151 8.00 7.69 13.85
CA GLN A 151 8.96 6.97 14.68
C GLN A 151 9.65 5.85 13.89
N LEU A 152 10.98 5.88 13.89
CA LEU A 152 11.79 4.77 13.38
C LEU A 152 11.55 3.52 14.22
N ARG A 153 11.57 2.33 13.59
CA ARG A 153 11.43 1.09 14.36
C ARG A 153 12.60 0.89 15.31
N GLN A 154 12.30 0.23 16.43
CA GLN A 154 13.29 -0.17 17.43
C GLN A 154 13.52 -1.68 17.45
N THR A 155 12.64 -2.45 16.81
CA THR A 155 12.69 -3.91 16.76
C THR A 155 12.85 -4.41 15.32
N PRO A 156 13.29 -5.67 15.12
CA PRO A 156 13.26 -6.31 13.81
C PRO A 156 11.86 -6.29 13.17
N ALA A 157 11.82 -6.17 11.84
CA ALA A 157 10.59 -6.23 11.05
C ALA A 157 10.73 -7.28 9.95
N VAL A 158 9.60 -7.77 9.47
CA VAL A 158 9.51 -8.68 8.31
C VAL A 158 8.48 -8.16 7.34
N ILE A 159 8.74 -8.35 6.06
CA ILE A 159 7.74 -8.08 5.02
C ILE A 159 6.92 -9.35 4.86
N ARG A 160 5.60 -9.23 4.95
CA ARG A 160 4.65 -10.32 4.79
C ARG A 160 3.78 -10.10 3.57
N TRP A 161 3.44 -11.20 2.92
CA TRP A 161 2.43 -11.27 1.87
C TRP A 161 1.57 -12.51 2.10
N CYS A 162 0.25 -12.35 2.13
CA CYS A 162 -0.69 -13.43 2.46
C CYS A 162 -0.30 -14.22 3.72
N GLY A 163 0.08 -13.51 4.80
CA GLY A 163 0.57 -14.13 6.06
C GLY A 163 1.98 -14.72 6.01
N VAL A 164 2.54 -14.96 4.83
CA VAL A 164 3.86 -15.58 4.63
C VAL A 164 4.97 -14.52 4.69
N ILE A 165 6.06 -14.81 5.40
CA ILE A 165 7.26 -13.95 5.41
C ILE A 165 7.91 -14.03 4.02
N THR A 166 7.86 -12.94 3.26
CA THR A 166 8.45 -12.86 1.92
C THR A 166 9.86 -12.31 1.93
N CYS A 167 10.19 -11.47 2.91
CA CYS A 167 11.51 -10.88 3.05
C CYS A 167 11.83 -10.58 4.52
N ARG A 168 13.06 -10.91 4.94
CA ARG A 168 13.61 -10.45 6.22
C ARG A 168 14.28 -9.10 6.00
N THR A 169 13.87 -8.10 6.77
CA THR A 169 14.46 -6.76 6.69
C THR A 169 15.85 -6.75 7.36
N PRO A 170 16.74 -5.82 7.01
CA PRO A 170 18.03 -5.67 7.68
C PRO A 170 17.87 -5.44 9.20
N PRO A 171 18.90 -5.72 10.01
CA PRO A 171 18.92 -5.29 11.42
C PRO A 171 18.67 -3.77 11.56
N VAL A 172 18.09 -3.34 12.68
CA VAL A 172 17.69 -1.92 12.89
C VAL A 172 18.82 -0.92 12.58
N PRO A 173 20.07 -1.11 13.05
CA PRO A 173 21.15 -0.17 12.73
C PRO A 173 21.46 -0.11 11.24
N ALA A 174 21.49 -1.28 10.57
CA ALA A 174 21.76 -1.39 9.13
C ALA A 174 20.63 -0.76 8.29
N ALA A 175 19.37 -0.93 8.68
CA ALA A 175 18.25 -0.28 8.02
C ALA A 175 18.36 1.25 8.04
N ARG A 176 18.75 1.81 9.20
CA ARG A 176 18.92 3.27 9.37
C ARG A 176 20.12 3.79 8.57
N SER A 177 21.26 3.09 8.60
CA SER A 177 22.44 3.52 7.85
C SER A 177 22.22 3.45 6.34
N GLN A 178 21.57 2.39 5.85
CA GLN A 178 21.19 2.25 4.44
C GLN A 178 20.25 3.37 4.00
N ALA A 179 19.17 3.63 4.76
CA ALA A 179 18.23 4.72 4.45
C ALA A 179 18.92 6.10 4.42
N ARG A 180 19.83 6.38 5.37
CA ARG A 180 20.61 7.63 5.39
C ARG A 180 21.54 7.76 4.17
N GLY A 181 22.27 6.69 3.85
CA GLY A 181 23.18 6.69 2.69
C GLY A 181 22.42 6.96 1.40
N TYR A 182 21.32 6.25 1.16
CA TYR A 182 20.50 6.45 -0.02
C TYR A 182 19.93 7.86 -0.15
N LEU A 183 19.42 8.45 0.95
CA LEU A 183 18.89 9.82 0.90
C LEU A 183 20.00 10.84 0.66
N SER A 184 21.21 10.61 1.19
CA SER A 184 22.38 11.46 0.91
C SER A 184 22.78 11.40 -0.56
N ASP A 185 22.86 10.20 -1.13
CA ASP A 185 23.23 9.98 -2.54
C ASP A 185 22.17 10.58 -3.47
N LEU A 186 20.89 10.34 -3.18
CA LEU A 186 19.78 10.93 -3.91
C LEU A 186 19.80 12.47 -3.83
N ALA A 187 20.08 13.04 -2.66
CA ALA A 187 20.17 14.49 -2.51
C ALA A 187 21.31 15.08 -3.35
N ALA A 188 22.47 14.42 -3.37
CA ALA A 188 23.61 14.84 -4.18
C ALA A 188 23.28 14.75 -5.68
N GLU A 189 22.70 13.64 -6.11
CA GLU A 189 22.29 13.43 -7.50
C GLU A 189 21.26 14.47 -7.98
N LEU A 190 20.25 14.77 -7.17
CA LEU A 190 19.22 15.76 -7.51
C LEU A 190 19.76 17.19 -7.56
N ARG A 191 20.74 17.55 -6.72
CA ARG A 191 21.38 18.88 -6.75
C ARG A 191 22.30 19.05 -7.95
N ASN A 192 22.96 17.99 -8.38
CA ASN A 192 23.90 18.03 -9.49
C ASN A 192 23.20 18.06 -10.86
N GLY A 193 21.87 17.86 -10.91
CA GLY A 193 21.03 18.12 -12.09
C GLY A 193 21.21 17.18 -13.28
N ALA A 194 22.10 16.20 -13.22
CA ALA A 194 22.45 15.36 -14.37
C ALA A 194 22.79 13.92 -13.97
N SER A 195 21.80 13.16 -13.50
CA SER A 195 22.01 11.72 -13.31
C SER A 195 22.12 10.93 -14.62
N GLY A 196 21.61 11.49 -15.72
CA GLY A 196 21.37 10.75 -16.97
C GLY A 196 20.29 9.67 -16.85
N ARG A 197 19.69 9.51 -15.66
CA ARG A 197 18.67 8.50 -15.37
C ARG A 197 17.28 9.07 -15.60
N HIS A 198 16.41 8.25 -16.15
CA HIS A 198 15.02 8.65 -16.34
C HIS A 198 14.31 8.81 -14.98
N PRO A 199 13.48 9.85 -14.76
CA PRO A 199 12.80 10.09 -13.49
C PRO A 199 11.98 8.91 -12.98
N ALA A 200 11.33 8.17 -13.87
CA ALA A 200 10.59 6.96 -13.51
C ALA A 200 11.51 5.85 -12.97
N THR A 201 12.76 5.76 -13.43
CA THR A 201 13.75 4.82 -12.90
C THR A 201 14.15 5.20 -11.47
N LEU A 202 14.43 6.48 -11.23
CA LEU A 202 14.71 6.98 -9.87
C LEU A 202 13.55 6.70 -8.91
N ALA A 203 12.33 6.95 -9.36
CA ALA A 203 11.12 6.69 -8.58
C ALA A 203 10.91 5.18 -8.31
N ALA A 204 11.18 4.32 -9.30
CA ALA A 204 11.13 2.87 -9.12
C ALA A 204 12.14 2.40 -8.07
N GLU A 205 13.38 2.86 -8.17
CA GLU A 205 14.47 2.53 -7.23
C GLU A 205 14.17 3.03 -5.82
N ALA A 206 13.58 4.23 -5.68
CA ALA A 206 13.16 4.77 -4.39
C ALA A 206 12.19 3.85 -3.66
N ILE A 207 11.19 3.30 -4.37
CA ILE A 207 10.26 2.32 -3.80
C ILE A 207 10.99 1.06 -3.36
N ALA A 208 11.81 0.50 -4.25
CA ALA A 208 12.52 -0.75 -3.97
C ALA A 208 13.47 -0.60 -2.77
N PHE A 209 14.24 0.49 -2.72
CA PHE A 209 15.22 0.74 -1.69
C PHE A 209 14.58 0.97 -0.31
N LEU A 210 13.57 1.85 -0.22
CA LEU A 210 12.90 2.12 1.06
C LEU A 210 12.10 0.93 1.56
N THR A 211 11.52 0.15 0.64
CA THR A 211 10.83 -1.09 1.01
C THR A 211 11.82 -2.13 1.54
N ALA A 212 13.02 -2.23 0.97
CA ALA A 212 14.04 -3.18 1.40
C ALA A 212 14.74 -2.76 2.72
N SER A 213 15.08 -1.48 2.88
CA SER A 213 15.71 -0.98 4.12
C SER A 213 14.73 -1.00 5.30
N HIS A 214 13.46 -0.69 5.04
CA HIS A 214 12.35 -0.80 6.01
C HIS A 214 12.61 -0.07 7.34
N PRO A 215 12.88 1.25 7.35
CA PRO A 215 13.26 1.99 8.55
C PRO A 215 12.13 2.19 9.58
N PHE A 216 10.87 2.05 9.19
CA PHE A 216 9.70 2.22 10.05
C PHE A 216 9.06 0.87 10.42
N ALA A 217 8.26 0.85 11.49
CA ALA A 217 7.58 -0.37 11.93
C ALA A 217 6.44 -0.78 10.99
N ASP A 218 5.77 0.22 10.41
CA ASP A 218 4.74 0.10 9.39
C ASP A 218 4.84 1.30 8.43
N GLY A 219 3.97 1.38 7.43
CA GLY A 219 3.91 2.58 6.57
C GLY A 219 5.05 2.76 5.56
N ASN A 220 6.06 1.89 5.53
CA ASN A 220 7.19 1.98 4.59
C ASN A 220 6.74 2.06 3.11
N GLY A 221 5.70 1.31 2.72
CA GLY A 221 5.14 1.39 1.36
C GLY A 221 4.47 2.72 1.05
N ARG A 222 3.84 3.37 2.03
CA ARG A 222 3.24 4.72 1.87
C ARG A 222 4.32 5.79 1.72
N VAL A 223 5.33 5.74 2.59
CA VAL A 223 6.49 6.64 2.53
C VAL A 223 7.24 6.51 1.20
N SER A 224 7.45 5.28 0.74
CA SER A 224 8.21 5.03 -0.48
C SER A 224 7.46 5.48 -1.73
N ARG A 225 6.14 5.30 -1.79
CA ARG A 225 5.28 5.85 -2.85
C ARG A 225 5.22 7.38 -2.82
N ALA A 226 5.23 8.00 -1.64
CA ALA A 226 5.28 9.45 -1.52
C ALA A 226 6.61 10.02 -2.06
N LEU A 227 7.74 9.39 -1.71
CA LEU A 227 9.05 9.75 -2.26
C LEU A 227 9.10 9.59 -3.78
N ALA A 228 8.61 8.46 -4.30
CA ALA A 228 8.53 8.21 -5.74
C ALA A 228 7.62 9.22 -6.47
N THR A 229 6.49 9.56 -5.87
CA THR A 229 5.57 10.57 -6.40
C THR A 229 6.25 11.94 -6.46
N TRP A 230 6.92 12.37 -5.40
CA TRP A 230 7.67 13.62 -5.38
C TRP A 230 8.73 13.67 -6.50
N LEU A 231 9.50 12.60 -6.71
CA LEU A 231 10.49 12.52 -7.79
C LEU A 231 9.86 12.70 -9.19
N LEU A 232 8.68 12.11 -9.41
CA LEU A 232 7.92 12.26 -10.65
C LEU A 232 7.42 13.70 -10.81
N LEU A 233 6.75 14.26 -9.79
CA LEU A 233 6.21 15.62 -9.82
C LEU A 233 7.31 16.67 -10.07
N ARG A 234 8.44 16.56 -9.36
CA ARG A 234 9.61 17.43 -9.53
C ARG A 234 10.20 17.36 -10.94
N SER A 235 9.99 16.26 -11.65
CA SER A 235 10.48 16.02 -13.01
C SER A 235 9.46 16.38 -14.10
N GLY A 236 8.40 17.10 -13.75
CA GLY A 236 7.37 17.58 -14.67
C GLY A 236 6.31 16.55 -15.03
N PHE A 237 6.13 15.49 -14.22
CA PHE A 237 4.96 14.62 -14.34
C PHE A 237 3.79 15.23 -13.57
N ARG A 238 2.56 15.02 -14.04
CA ARG A 238 1.31 15.35 -13.35
C ARG A 238 0.45 14.11 -13.20
N ARG A 239 -0.28 14.01 -12.09
CA ARG A 239 -1.17 12.87 -11.82
C ARG A 239 -2.38 12.88 -12.77
N ARG A 240 -2.78 11.71 -13.25
CA ARG A 240 -4.08 11.47 -13.92
C ARG A 240 -5.20 11.37 -12.88
N ALA A 241 -6.37 11.94 -13.15
CA ALA A 241 -7.43 12.12 -12.14
C ALA A 241 -7.86 10.82 -11.41
N ASP A 242 -7.92 9.70 -12.13
CA ASP A 242 -8.67 8.52 -11.68
C ASP A 242 -7.84 7.50 -10.87
N ASN A 243 -6.52 7.70 -10.73
CA ASN A 243 -5.65 6.68 -10.15
C ASN A 243 -4.41 7.28 -9.45
N THR A 244 -3.82 6.51 -8.54
CA THR A 244 -2.53 6.80 -7.88
C THR A 244 -1.58 5.61 -8.02
N LEU A 245 -0.28 5.79 -7.76
CA LEU A 245 0.65 4.65 -7.68
C LEU A 245 0.19 3.62 -6.65
N GLY A 246 -0.37 4.07 -5.52
CA GLY A 246 -0.89 3.19 -4.48
C GLY A 246 -1.99 2.31 -5.03
N THR A 247 -3.01 2.90 -5.63
CA THR A 247 -4.16 2.14 -6.14
C THR A 247 -3.83 1.25 -7.35
N PHE A 248 -2.86 1.64 -8.19
CA PHE A 248 -2.37 0.76 -9.24
C PHE A 248 -1.61 -0.44 -8.68
N LEU A 249 -0.65 -0.22 -7.77
CA LEU A 249 0.15 -1.30 -7.19
C LEU A 249 -0.71 -2.22 -6.31
N ASP A 250 -1.70 -1.67 -5.60
CA ASP A 250 -2.69 -2.43 -4.84
C ASP A 250 -3.60 -3.27 -5.74
N ALA A 251 -3.76 -2.93 -7.02
CA ALA A 251 -4.45 -3.73 -8.03
C ALA A 251 -3.56 -4.81 -8.68
N HIS A 252 -2.23 -4.75 -8.45
CA HIS A 252 -1.23 -5.68 -8.98
C HIS A 252 -0.35 -6.28 -7.86
N LEU A 253 -0.92 -6.40 -6.66
CA LEU A 253 -0.21 -6.68 -5.41
C LEU A 253 0.66 -7.96 -5.41
N ASP A 254 0.18 -9.06 -6.02
CA ASP A 254 0.98 -10.28 -6.21
C ASP A 254 2.24 -10.01 -7.03
N GLU A 255 2.08 -9.32 -8.16
CA GLU A 255 3.17 -8.97 -9.06
C GLU A 255 4.12 -7.97 -8.42
N HIS A 256 3.58 -6.99 -7.69
CA HIS A 256 4.32 -6.00 -6.92
C HIS A 256 5.29 -6.67 -5.93
N TYR A 257 4.79 -7.56 -5.06
CA TYR A 257 5.65 -8.23 -4.08
C TYR A 257 6.64 -9.19 -4.73
N ARG A 258 6.22 -9.92 -5.79
CA ARG A 258 7.10 -10.81 -6.55
C ARG A 258 8.25 -10.04 -7.21
N ALA A 259 7.94 -8.91 -7.85
CA ALA A 259 8.91 -8.08 -8.55
C ALA A 259 9.90 -7.42 -7.57
N LEU A 260 9.41 -6.85 -6.46
CA LEU A 260 10.26 -6.26 -5.44
C LEU A 260 11.19 -7.28 -4.76
N ARG A 261 10.71 -8.50 -4.51
CA ARG A 261 11.54 -9.58 -3.96
C ARG A 261 12.73 -9.90 -4.86
N ASN A 262 12.53 -9.85 -6.17
CA ASN A 262 13.54 -10.19 -7.16
C ASN A 262 14.39 -9.00 -7.61
N PHE A 263 14.06 -7.77 -7.18
CA PHE A 263 14.69 -6.53 -7.67
C PHE A 263 16.22 -6.55 -7.59
N ARG A 264 16.79 -7.07 -6.50
CA ARG A 264 18.25 -7.16 -6.31
C ARG A 264 18.94 -8.17 -7.25
N VAL A 265 18.20 -9.15 -7.74
CA VAL A 265 18.70 -10.16 -8.68
C VAL A 265 18.47 -9.71 -10.12
N SER A 266 17.29 -9.16 -10.40
CA SER A 266 16.94 -8.58 -11.69
C SER A 266 15.94 -7.43 -11.48
N PRO A 267 16.31 -6.18 -11.83
CA PRO A 267 15.43 -5.03 -11.66
C PRO A 267 14.34 -4.97 -12.72
N TRP A 268 14.47 -5.73 -13.81
CA TRP A 268 13.60 -5.66 -15.00
C TRP A 268 12.12 -5.82 -14.69
N GLY A 269 11.74 -6.87 -13.95
CA GLY A 269 10.33 -7.11 -13.63
C GLY A 269 9.71 -6.00 -12.77
N TRP A 270 10.51 -5.39 -11.89
CA TRP A 270 10.04 -4.25 -11.10
C TRP A 270 9.93 -2.98 -11.93
N HIS A 271 10.94 -2.68 -12.77
CA HIS A 271 10.91 -1.53 -13.65
C HIS A 271 9.73 -1.59 -14.62
N GLN A 272 9.45 -2.75 -15.22
CA GLN A 272 8.31 -2.93 -16.12
C GLN A 272 6.99 -2.60 -15.42
N LEU A 273 6.69 -3.27 -14.29
CA LEU A 273 5.46 -3.01 -13.52
C LEU A 273 5.37 -1.53 -13.09
N PHE A 274 6.48 -0.94 -12.65
CA PHE A 274 6.48 0.44 -12.21
C PHE A 274 6.27 1.43 -13.37
N TYR A 275 6.82 1.16 -14.55
CA TYR A 275 6.58 2.00 -15.73
C TYR A 275 5.13 1.91 -16.20
N ASP A 276 4.52 0.72 -16.16
CA ASP A 276 3.10 0.55 -16.42
C ASP A 276 2.26 1.35 -15.41
N ALA A 277 2.66 1.34 -14.13
CA ALA A 277 2.03 2.16 -13.09
C ALA A 277 2.15 3.66 -13.40
N VAL A 278 3.33 4.13 -13.82
CA VAL A 278 3.56 5.54 -14.19
C VAL A 278 2.71 5.92 -15.40
N LEU A 279 2.66 5.11 -16.45
CA LEU A 279 1.84 5.39 -17.63
C LEU A 279 0.34 5.45 -17.30
N ALA A 280 -0.11 4.58 -16.40
CA ALA A 280 -1.51 4.51 -15.95
C ALA A 280 -1.91 5.64 -14.99
N THR A 281 -0.96 6.24 -14.26
CA THR A 281 -1.27 7.16 -13.15
C THR A 281 -0.69 8.57 -13.33
N PHE A 282 0.25 8.76 -14.24
CA PHE A 282 0.85 10.04 -14.57
C PHE A 282 0.89 10.30 -16.07
N GLU A 283 1.05 11.57 -16.41
CA GLU A 283 1.38 12.04 -17.74
C GLU A 283 2.40 13.17 -17.62
N ARG A 284 3.14 13.48 -18.70
CA ARG A 284 4.00 14.67 -18.68
C ARG A 284 3.11 15.90 -18.67
N ALA A 285 3.39 16.82 -17.76
CA ALA A 285 2.82 18.15 -17.83
C ALA A 285 3.28 18.79 -19.15
N PRO A 286 2.40 19.49 -19.88
CA PRO A 286 2.84 20.32 -20.99
C PRO A 286 3.89 21.31 -20.46
N ALA A 287 4.91 21.58 -21.28
CA ALA A 287 5.88 22.62 -20.95
C ALA A 287 5.13 23.91 -20.61
N PRO A 288 5.54 24.68 -19.58
CA PRO A 288 4.91 25.95 -19.30
C PRO A 288 4.93 26.78 -20.59
N VAL A 289 3.76 27.26 -21.01
CA VAL A 289 3.65 28.20 -22.13
C VAL A 289 4.43 29.44 -21.69
N ALA A 290 5.54 29.74 -22.36
CA ALA A 290 6.29 30.96 -22.09
C ALA A 290 5.34 32.15 -22.29
N VAL A 291 5.15 32.93 -21.24
CA VAL A 291 4.41 34.21 -21.26
C VAL A 291 5.38 35.32 -21.63
#